data_AF-A0A9D4K7N8-F1
#
_entry.id   AF-A0A9D4K7N8-F1
#
_cell.length_a   1.000
_cell.length_b   1.000
_cell.length_c   1.000
_cell.angle_alpha   90.00
_cell.angle_beta   90.00
_cell.angle_gamma   90.00
#
_symmetry.space_group_name_H-M   'P 1'
#
loop_
_entity.id
_entity.type
_entity.pdbx_description
1 polymer ?
#
loop_
_entity_poly.entity_id
_entity_poly.type
_entity_poly.pdbx_seq_one_letter_code
_entity_poly.pdbx_strand_id
1 'polypeptide(L)'
;MNSRIVPLTVACTLEEIGVLLLKDYNVKQVILCELFTREKPRNVSVEEYEAKRRHTNSILKTLLESHPSITFWSHIRIFGAQTRIFAADGVHLTQFGQLRFYRSLRHAVMRAVKNHT
;
A
#
# COMPACT_ATOMS: atom_id res chain seq x y z
N MET A 1 21.28 -16.41 -2.19
CA MET A 1 21.64 -15.00 -2.44
C MET A 1 20.46 -14.13 -2.02
N ASN A 2 20.57 -13.37 -0.94
CA ASN A 2 19.53 -12.44 -0.49
C ASN A 2 19.53 -11.22 -1.43
N SER A 3 18.61 -11.18 -2.40
CA SER A 3 18.36 -9.94 -3.14
C SER A 3 17.85 -8.90 -2.15
N ARG A 4 18.69 -7.94 -1.77
CA ARG A 4 18.26 -6.79 -0.96
C ARG A 4 17.22 -6.03 -1.78
N ILE A 5 15.95 -6.19 -1.44
CA ILE A 5 14.86 -5.43 -2.05
C ILE A 5 15.10 -3.95 -1.73
N VAL A 6 15.31 -3.15 -2.78
CA VAL A 6 15.57 -1.71 -2.69
C VAL A 6 14.23 -0.97 -2.74
N PRO A 7 13.92 -0.07 -1.78
CA PRO A 7 12.67 0.69 -1.75
C PRO A 7 12.30 1.39 -3.06
N LEU A 8 13.28 2.02 -3.72
CA LEU A 8 13.09 2.70 -5.01
C LEU A 8 12.61 1.73 -6.08
N THR A 9 13.27 0.56 -6.21
CA THR A 9 12.87 -0.47 -7.18
C THR A 9 11.43 -0.92 -6.96
N VAL A 10 11.03 -1.16 -5.70
CA VAL A 10 9.64 -1.56 -5.41
C VAL A 10 8.65 -0.46 -5.79
N ALA A 11 8.95 0.79 -5.46
CA ALA A 11 8.07 1.92 -5.77
C ALA A 11 7.92 2.13 -7.28
N CYS A 12 9.03 2.12 -8.04
CA CYS A 12 9.00 2.23 -9.50
C CYS A 12 8.24 1.05 -10.14
N THR A 13 8.48 -0.19 -9.70
CA THR A 13 7.75 -1.34 -10.25
C THR A 13 6.25 -1.25 -9.97
N LEU A 14 5.83 -0.77 -8.79
CA LEU A 14 4.40 -0.57 -8.50
C LEU A 14 3.79 0.54 -9.36
N GLU A 15 4.51 1.65 -9.57
CA GLU A 15 4.11 2.71 -10.49
C GLU A 15 3.96 2.19 -11.93
N GLU A 16 4.95 1.46 -12.44
CA GLU A 16 4.96 0.86 -13.78
C GLU A 16 3.74 -0.04 -13.98
N ILE A 17 3.41 -0.89 -12.99
CA ILE A 17 2.19 -1.71 -13.01
C ILE A 17 0.94 -0.82 -13.11
N GLY A 18 0.87 0.26 -12.33
CA GLY A 18 -0.25 1.20 -12.39
C GLY A 18 -0.39 1.86 -13.77
N VAL A 19 0.72 2.29 -14.36
CA VAL A 19 0.75 2.88 -15.71
C VAL A 19 0.33 1.86 -16.78
N LEU A 20 0.80 0.62 -16.67
CA LEU A 20 0.45 -0.48 -17.56
C LEU A 20 -1.06 -0.79 -17.50
N LEU A 21 -1.67 -0.78 -16.31
CA LEU A 21 -3.12 -0.96 -16.16
C LEU A 21 -3.91 0.14 -16.89
N LEU A 22 -3.45 1.39 -16.80
CA LEU A 22 -4.09 2.51 -17.49
C LEU A 22 -3.96 2.39 -19.02
N LYS A 23 -2.76 2.10 -19.52
CA LYS A 23 -2.43 2.14 -20.95
C LYS A 23 -2.91 0.90 -21.70
N ASP A 24 -2.72 -0.28 -21.11
CA ASP A 24 -2.84 -1.54 -21.85
C ASP A 24 -4.16 -2.27 -21.53
N TYR A 25 -4.81 -1.93 -20.40
CA TYR A 25 -6.03 -2.61 -19.94
C TYR A 25 -7.25 -1.67 -19.87
N ASN A 26 -7.15 -0.46 -20.40
CA ASN A 26 -8.22 0.56 -20.39
C ASN A 26 -8.79 0.85 -18.99
N VAL A 27 -7.99 0.66 -17.94
CA VAL A 27 -8.38 1.03 -16.59
C VAL A 27 -8.44 2.55 -16.51
N LYS A 28 -9.54 3.12 -16.02
CA LYS A 28 -9.71 4.58 -15.93
C LYS A 28 -9.02 5.20 -14.72
N GLN A 29 -8.91 4.43 -13.63
CA GLN A 29 -8.31 4.85 -12.37
C GLN A 29 -7.62 3.69 -11.70
N VAL A 30 -6.42 3.93 -11.21
CA VAL A 30 -5.68 3.00 -10.38
C VAL A 30 -5.51 3.58 -8.99
N ILE A 31 -5.68 2.76 -7.98
CA ILE A 31 -5.37 3.11 -6.59
C ILE A 31 -4.26 2.20 -6.12
N LEU A 32 -3.09 2.77 -5.83
CA LEU A 32 -1.99 2.06 -5.22
C LEU A 32 -2.00 2.31 -3.71
N CYS A 33 -2.25 1.25 -2.96
CA CYS A 33 -2.33 1.32 -1.51
C CYS A 33 -0.93 1.25 -0.87
N GLU A 34 -0.79 1.86 0.30
CA GLU A 34 0.45 1.78 1.06
C GLU A 34 0.82 0.34 1.46
N LEU A 35 2.13 0.08 1.58
CA LEU A 35 2.63 -1.12 2.24
C LEU A 35 2.34 -1.07 3.74
N PHE A 36 1.81 -2.17 4.27
CA PHE A 36 1.47 -2.34 5.68
C PHE A 36 2.66 -2.50 6.60
N THR A 37 2.50 -2.09 7.85
CA THR A 37 3.41 -2.48 8.93
C THR A 37 3.37 -4.00 9.12
N ARG A 38 4.44 -4.55 9.69
CA ARG A 38 4.53 -5.96 10.07
C ARG A 38 5.17 -6.04 11.44
N GLU A 39 4.52 -6.73 12.37
CA GLU A 39 5.05 -6.96 13.72
C GLU A 39 6.11 -8.07 13.73
N LYS A 40 6.04 -9.01 12.79
CA LYS A 40 6.99 -10.13 12.67
C LYS A 40 7.39 -10.38 11.22
N PRO A 41 8.16 -9.46 10.59
CA PRO A 41 8.63 -9.65 9.23
C PRO A 41 9.62 -10.83 9.14
N ARG A 42 9.59 -11.56 8.02
CA ARG A 42 10.48 -12.70 7.78
C ARG A 42 11.84 -12.23 7.26
N ASN A 43 12.92 -12.81 7.79
CA ASN A 43 14.31 -12.62 7.31
C ASN A 43 14.84 -11.17 7.39
N VAL A 44 14.22 -10.32 8.21
CA VAL A 44 14.61 -8.91 8.40
C VAL A 44 14.14 -8.45 9.78
N SER A 45 14.81 -7.48 10.40
CA SER A 45 14.30 -6.90 11.66
C SER A 45 13.05 -6.06 11.43
N VAL A 46 12.28 -5.83 12.50
CA VAL A 46 11.08 -4.97 12.46
C VAL A 46 11.46 -3.56 12.05
N GLU A 47 12.58 -3.04 12.58
CA GLU A 47 13.07 -1.69 12.33
C GLU A 47 13.54 -1.52 10.89
N GLU A 48 14.27 -2.50 10.35
CA GLU A 48 14.74 -2.46 8.96
C GLU A 48 13.55 -2.57 7.99
N TYR A 49 12.58 -3.44 8.27
CA TYR A 49 11.35 -3.52 7.49
C TYR A 49 10.60 -2.19 7.52
N GLU A 50 10.39 -1.62 8.70
CA GLU A 50 9.63 -0.39 8.88
C GLU A 50 10.31 0.81 8.21
N ALA A 51 11.64 0.89 8.26
CA ALA A 51 12.41 1.90 7.53
C ALA A 51 12.21 1.78 6.02
N LYS A 52 12.37 0.56 5.47
CA LYS A 52 12.16 0.30 4.03
C LYS A 52 10.73 0.57 3.59
N ARG A 53 9.75 0.17 4.39
CA ARG A 53 8.32 0.38 4.15
C ARG A 53 7.98 1.86 4.06
N ARG A 54 8.39 2.66 5.07
CA ARG A 54 8.17 4.12 5.07
C ARG A 54 8.83 4.78 3.87
N HIS A 55 10.07 4.40 3.56
CA HIS A 55 10.79 4.94 2.42
C HIS A 55 10.10 4.60 1.08
N THR A 56 9.67 3.34 0.90
CA THR A 56 8.93 2.89 -0.29
C THR A 56 7.62 3.65 -0.45
N ASN A 57 6.82 3.76 0.62
CA ASN A 57 5.54 4.49 0.60
C ASN A 57 5.74 5.98 0.31
N SER A 58 6.82 6.59 0.82
CA SER A 58 7.14 7.99 0.54
C SER A 58 7.49 8.20 -0.93
N ILE A 59 8.38 7.37 -1.49
CA ILE A 59 8.73 7.42 -2.92
C ILE A 59 7.47 7.22 -3.77
N LEU A 60 6.70 6.17 -3.49
CA LEU A 60 5.49 5.85 -4.24
C LEU A 60 4.51 7.02 -4.21
N LYS A 61 4.29 7.64 -3.04
CA LYS A 61 3.44 8.83 -2.95
C LYS A 61 3.93 9.96 -3.86
N THR A 62 5.23 10.26 -3.85
CA THR A 62 5.84 11.31 -4.68
C THR A 62 5.75 10.98 -6.18
N LEU A 63 6.06 9.75 -6.60
CA LEU A 63 5.96 9.35 -8.00
C LEU A 63 4.54 9.56 -8.55
N LEU A 64 3.53 9.18 -7.76
CA LEU A 64 2.13 9.24 -8.15
C LEU A 64 1.53 10.66 -8.16
N GLU A 65 2.20 11.66 -7.59
CA GLU A 65 1.77 13.08 -7.72
C GLU A 65 1.78 13.55 -9.19
N SER A 66 2.60 12.92 -10.03
CA SER A 66 2.67 13.21 -11.47
C SER A 66 1.58 12.52 -12.32
N HIS A 67 0.81 11.59 -11.72
CA HIS A 67 -0.17 10.77 -12.44
C HIS A 67 -1.60 11.12 -12.03
N PRO A 68 -2.38 11.86 -12.84
CA PRO A 68 -3.73 12.27 -12.46
C PRO A 68 -4.72 11.10 -12.32
N SER A 69 -4.40 9.93 -12.91
CA SER A 69 -5.25 8.75 -12.89
C SER A 69 -4.74 7.61 -12.00
N ILE A 70 -3.65 7.85 -11.24
CA ILE A 70 -3.13 6.89 -10.26
C ILE A 70 -3.04 7.60 -8.92
N THR A 71 -3.80 7.12 -7.94
CA THR A 71 -3.83 7.74 -6.60
C THR A 71 -3.17 6.84 -5.57
N PHE A 72 -2.30 7.43 -4.75
CA PHE A 72 -1.80 6.78 -3.54
C PHE A 72 -2.85 6.77 -2.42
N TRP A 73 -3.11 5.61 -1.81
CA TRP A 73 -4.04 5.50 -0.68
C TRP A 73 -3.35 4.98 0.59
N SER A 74 -3.40 5.79 1.66
CA SER A 74 -2.92 5.40 2.99
C SER A 74 -4.06 4.98 3.91
N HIS A 75 -3.84 3.90 4.65
CA HIS A 75 -4.77 3.31 5.60
C HIS A 75 -4.57 3.88 7.01
N ILE A 76 -4.41 5.21 7.12
CA ILE A 76 -4.10 5.97 8.35
C ILE A 76 -4.89 5.50 9.58
N ARG A 77 -6.18 5.19 9.39
CA ARG A 77 -7.08 4.84 10.50
C ARG A 77 -6.95 3.40 10.98
N ILE A 78 -6.31 2.50 10.23
CA ILE A 78 -6.21 1.08 10.60
C ILE A 78 -5.27 0.92 11.79
N PHE A 79 -4.02 1.35 11.65
CA PHE A 79 -2.94 0.98 12.57
C PHE A 79 -2.84 1.80 13.87
N GLY A 80 -3.71 2.80 14.08
CA GLY A 80 -3.68 3.69 15.26
C GLY A 80 -4.49 3.22 16.48
N ALA A 81 -5.16 2.07 16.43
CA ALA A 81 -5.97 1.58 17.55
C ALA A 81 -5.23 0.45 18.29
N GLN A 82 -5.30 0.43 19.63
CA GLN A 82 -4.73 -0.59 20.55
C GLN A 82 -5.30 -2.02 20.36
N THR A 83 -5.93 -2.29 19.23
CA THR A 83 -6.59 -3.56 18.89
C THR A 83 -5.63 -4.47 18.14
N ARG A 84 -5.69 -5.78 18.42
CA ARG A 84 -4.95 -6.83 17.68
C ARG A 84 -5.46 -6.95 16.24
N ILE A 85 -4.90 -6.14 15.35
CA ILE A 85 -5.23 -6.10 13.92
C ILE A 85 -4.51 -7.22 13.17
N PHE A 86 -3.32 -7.60 13.62
CA PHE A 86 -2.54 -8.68 13.03
C PHE A 86 -2.83 -10.03 13.69
N ALA A 87 -2.78 -11.07 12.88
CA ALA A 87 -2.80 -12.46 13.32
C ALA A 87 -1.52 -12.79 14.11
N ALA A 88 -1.46 -14.01 14.66
CA ALA A 88 -0.33 -14.44 15.48
C ALA A 88 1.03 -14.36 14.74
N ASP A 89 1.01 -14.44 13.41
CA ASP A 89 2.18 -14.31 12.55
C ASP A 89 2.68 -12.88 12.37
N GLY A 90 1.97 -11.87 12.88
CA GLY A 90 2.38 -10.46 12.83
C GLY A 90 2.45 -9.87 11.41
N VAL A 91 1.89 -10.54 10.40
CA VAL A 91 1.93 -10.11 8.99
C VAL A 91 0.54 -10.07 8.39
N HIS A 92 -0.26 -11.14 8.57
CA HIS A 92 -1.62 -11.18 8.06
C HIS A 92 -2.58 -10.47 9.01
N LEU A 93 -3.66 -9.94 8.46
CA LEU A 93 -4.72 -9.33 9.26
C LEU A 93 -5.61 -10.42 9.89
N THR A 94 -6.08 -10.19 11.12
CA THR A 94 -7.19 -10.96 11.71
C THR A 94 -8.49 -10.69 10.93
N GLN A 95 -9.55 -11.45 11.18
CA GLN A 95 -10.88 -11.16 10.62
C GLN A 95 -11.34 -9.74 10.94
N PHE A 96 -11.08 -9.25 12.16
CA PHE A 96 -11.35 -7.88 12.54
C PHE A 96 -10.49 -6.87 11.77
N GLY A 97 -9.18 -7.14 11.63
CA GLY A 97 -8.28 -6.35 10.81
C GLY A 97 -8.72 -6.25 9.35
N GLN A 98 -9.14 -7.37 8.76
CA GLN A 98 -9.68 -7.45 7.39
C GLN A 98 -10.94 -6.61 7.24
N LEU A 99 -11.88 -6.68 8.18
CA LEU A 99 -13.09 -5.84 8.15
C LEU A 99 -12.74 -4.33 8.10
N ARG A 100 -11.76 -3.91 8.89
CA ARG A 100 -11.29 -2.51 8.88
C ARG A 100 -10.58 -2.15 7.58
N PHE A 101 -9.80 -3.08 7.03
CA PHE A 101 -9.16 -2.92 5.74
C PHE A 101 -10.18 -2.77 4.60
N TYR A 102 -11.21 -3.63 4.54
CA TYR A 102 -12.27 -3.51 3.54
C TYR A 102 -13.03 -2.19 3.65
N ARG A 103 -13.30 -1.70 4.87
CA ARG A 103 -13.88 -0.36 5.05
C ARG A 103 -12.98 0.74 4.50
N SER A 104 -11.67 0.62 4.66
CA SER A 104 -10.72 1.57 4.11
C SER A 104 -10.62 1.49 2.58
N LEU A 105 -10.57 0.29 2.00
CA LEU A 105 -10.63 0.07 0.56
C LEU A 105 -11.91 0.63 -0.04
N ARG A 106 -13.06 0.43 0.61
CA ARG A 106 -14.33 1.02 0.18
C ARG A 106 -14.22 2.54 0.09
N HIS A 107 -13.61 3.20 1.07
CA HIS A 107 -13.40 4.65 0.99
C HIS A 107 -12.48 5.05 -0.16
N ALA A 108 -11.43 4.28 -0.43
CA ALA A 108 -10.53 4.51 -1.55
C ALA A 108 -11.29 4.46 -2.88
N VAL A 109 -12.03 3.38 -3.11
CA VAL A 109 -12.83 3.18 -4.33
C VAL A 109 -13.89 4.28 -4.46
N MET A 110 -14.63 4.59 -3.39
CA MET A 110 -15.64 5.65 -3.42
C MET A 110 -15.04 7.02 -3.75
N ARG A 111 -13.81 7.32 -3.30
CA ARG A 111 -13.11 8.56 -3.66
C ARG A 111 -12.73 8.57 -5.13
N ALA A 112 -12.20 7.46 -5.65
CA ALA A 112 -11.87 7.36 -7.07
C ALA A 112 -13.11 7.52 -7.95
N VAL A 113 -14.24 6.89 -7.60
CA VAL A 113 -15.49 7.02 -8.38
C VAL A 113 -16.05 8.46 -8.33
N LYS A 114 -16.03 9.12 -7.17
CA LYS A 114 -16.53 10.51 -7.05
C LYS A 114 -15.70 11.52 -7.83
N ASN A 115 -14.43 11.25 -8.08
CA ASN A 115 -13.57 12.13 -8.87
C ASN A 115 -13.74 11.92 -10.39
N HIS A 116 -14.67 11.05 -10.82
CA HIS A 116 -14.95 10.69 -12.22
C HIS A 116 -16.32 11.17 -12.73
N THR A 117 -17.08 11.83 -11.87
CA THR A 117 -18.38 12.48 -12.16
C THR A 117 -18.23 13.98 -12.06
#